data_AF-M7C4B5-F1
#
_entry.id   AF-M7C4B5-F1
#
_cell.length_a   1.000
_cell.length_b   1.000
_cell.length_c   1.000
_cell.angle_alpha   90.00
_cell.angle_beta   90.00
_cell.angle_gamma   90.00
#
_symmetry.space_group_name_H-M   'P 1'
#
loop_
_entity.id
_entity.type
_entity.pdbx_description
1 polymer ?
#
loop_
_entity_poly.entity_id
_entity_poly.type
_entity_poly.pdbx_seq_one_letter_code
_entity_poly.pdbx_strand_id
1 'polypeptide(L)'
;MVTTNGAPVVAMEFVLEDISLLRVTWEAREGLLLQCGFHPGPYAACLCVVMVPPPLMAQWHRQVSLTGSWITVALPRNLRKRIAQGLDETFEEITEADYRDVREHINILFRIEACIQP
;
A
#
# COMPACT_ATOMS: atom_id res chain seq x y z
N MET A 1 -43.47 14.38 -8.61
CA MET A 1 -42.58 14.40 -7.43
C MET A 1 -42.27 12.96 -7.07
N VAL A 2 -41.08 12.47 -7.42
CA VAL A 2 -40.58 11.17 -6.97
C VAL A 2 -39.43 11.48 -6.03
N THR A 3 -39.64 11.24 -4.74
CA THR A 3 -38.62 11.37 -3.70
C THR A 3 -37.80 10.09 -3.68
N THR A 4 -36.61 10.10 -4.28
CA THR A 4 -35.61 9.05 -4.11
C THR A 4 -34.97 9.21 -2.73
N ASN A 5 -35.50 8.51 -1.74
CA ASN A 5 -34.85 8.30 -0.45
C ASN A 5 -33.78 7.20 -0.64
N GLY A 6 -32.56 7.61 -0.94
CA GLY A 6 -31.38 6.77 -0.84
C GLY A 6 -30.28 7.67 -0.33
N ALA A 7 -30.02 7.60 0.97
CA ALA A 7 -29.04 8.41 1.69
C ALA A 7 -27.71 8.49 0.92
N PRO A 8 -26.95 9.61 1.01
CA PRO A 8 -25.59 9.61 0.53
C PRO A 8 -24.87 8.45 1.23
N VAL A 9 -24.31 7.53 0.45
CA VAL A 9 -23.27 6.62 0.93
C VAL A 9 -22.13 7.53 1.29
N VAL A 10 -22.15 8.03 2.53
CA VAL A 10 -21.04 8.75 3.13
C VAL A 10 -19.92 7.73 3.07
N ALA A 11 -19.00 7.92 2.11
CA ALA A 11 -17.72 7.26 2.14
C ALA A 11 -17.16 7.62 3.50
N MET A 12 -17.34 6.71 4.46
CA MET A 12 -16.80 6.88 5.79
C MET A 12 -15.33 7.11 5.54
N GLU A 13 -14.85 8.27 5.99
CA GLU A 13 -13.46 8.53 6.19
C GLU A 13 -13.00 7.56 7.30
N PHE A 14 -12.91 6.28 6.96
CA PHE A 14 -12.26 5.26 7.77
C PHE A 14 -10.80 5.66 7.75
N VAL A 15 -10.40 6.51 8.68
CA VAL A 15 -8.98 6.78 8.89
C VAL A 15 -8.44 5.51 9.52
N LEU A 16 -7.75 4.70 8.72
CA LEU A 16 -7.01 3.58 9.26
C LEU A 16 -5.95 4.15 10.21
N GLU A 17 -6.12 3.87 11.51
CA GLU A 17 -5.20 4.34 12.54
C GLU A 17 -3.76 3.90 12.22
N ASP A 18 -2.79 4.64 12.74
CA ASP A 18 -1.39 4.26 12.61
C ASP A 18 -1.18 2.88 13.24
N ILE A 19 -0.58 1.97 12.47
CA ILE A 19 -0.35 0.58 12.90
C ILE A 19 1.07 0.38 13.41
N SER A 20 1.29 -0.67 14.23
CA SER A 20 2.64 -1.13 14.55
C SER A 20 3.30 -1.74 13.30
N LEU A 21 4.30 -1.06 12.75
CA LEU A 21 5.08 -1.54 11.62
C LEU A 21 6.23 -2.44 12.08
N LEU A 22 6.48 -3.50 11.33
CA LEU A 22 7.66 -4.33 11.50
C LEU A 22 8.90 -3.53 11.04
N ARG A 23 10.00 -3.69 11.80
CA ARG A 23 11.29 -3.11 11.42
C ARG A 23 11.90 -3.91 10.28
N VAL A 24 12.32 -3.21 9.23
CA VAL A 24 13.10 -3.79 8.13
C VAL A 24 14.55 -3.39 8.33
N THR A 25 15.45 -4.37 8.41
CA THR A 25 16.89 -4.09 8.53
C THR A 25 17.45 -3.58 7.20
N TRP A 26 18.66 -3.02 7.24
CA TRP A 26 19.35 -2.58 6.03
C TRP A 26 19.59 -3.74 5.06
N GLU A 27 20.06 -4.87 5.55
CA GLU A 27 20.36 -6.06 4.75
C GLU A 27 19.09 -6.62 4.09
N ALA A 28 17.96 -6.60 4.82
CA ALA A 28 16.68 -6.99 4.27
C ALA A 28 16.24 -6.03 3.15
N ARG A 29 16.47 -4.72 3.30
CA ARG A 29 16.17 -3.73 2.24
C ARG A 29 17.03 -3.95 1.00
N GLU A 30 18.32 -4.21 1.14
CA GLU A 30 19.19 -4.53 -0.01
C GLU A 30 18.74 -5.81 -0.71
N GLY A 31 18.40 -6.85 0.08
CA GLY A 31 17.83 -8.09 -0.46
C GLY A 31 16.54 -7.86 -1.25
N LEU A 32 15.62 -7.03 -0.73
CA LEU A 32 14.39 -6.66 -1.44
C LEU A 32 14.69 -5.88 -2.72
N LEU A 33 15.63 -4.92 -2.68
CA LEU A 33 15.99 -4.12 -3.84
C LEU A 33 16.51 -4.99 -5.00
N LEU A 34 17.38 -5.95 -4.68
CA LEU A 34 17.87 -6.94 -5.64
C LEU A 34 16.74 -7.81 -6.20
N GLN A 35 15.86 -8.32 -5.33
CA GLN A 35 14.70 -9.12 -5.75
C GLN A 35 13.73 -8.33 -6.66
N CYS A 36 13.63 -7.03 -6.44
CA CYS A 36 12.77 -6.12 -7.18
C CYS A 36 13.43 -5.56 -8.45
N GLY A 37 14.64 -6.04 -8.80
CA GLY A 37 15.34 -5.61 -10.01
C GLY A 37 15.67 -4.12 -10.04
N PHE A 38 15.84 -3.48 -8.88
CA PHE A 38 16.07 -2.04 -8.76
C PHE A 38 14.94 -1.17 -9.34
N HIS A 39 13.70 -1.66 -9.31
CA HIS A 39 12.53 -0.90 -9.74
C HIS A 39 11.74 -0.34 -8.55
N PRO A 40 11.41 0.97 -8.54
CA PRO A 40 10.68 1.61 -7.43
C PRO A 40 9.34 0.95 -7.10
N GLY A 41 8.55 0.56 -8.10
CA GLY A 41 7.21 0.01 -7.87
C GLY A 41 7.20 -1.33 -7.16
N PRO A 42 7.83 -2.37 -7.73
CA PRO A 42 8.00 -3.65 -7.04
C PRO A 42 8.67 -3.51 -5.67
N TYR A 43 9.70 -2.66 -5.57
CA TYR A 43 10.37 -2.40 -4.30
C TYR A 43 9.43 -1.85 -3.23
N ALA A 44 8.64 -0.82 -3.54
CA ALA A 44 7.70 -0.22 -2.61
C ALA A 44 6.61 -1.21 -2.16
N ALA A 45 6.14 -2.06 -3.08
CA ALA A 45 5.18 -3.11 -2.76
C ALA A 45 5.79 -4.18 -1.81
N CYS A 46 7.00 -4.66 -2.10
CA CYS A 46 7.71 -5.56 -1.21
C CYS A 46 7.98 -4.94 0.16
N LEU A 47 8.39 -3.67 0.20
CA LEU A 47 8.60 -2.93 1.44
C LEU A 47 7.30 -2.86 2.26
N CYS A 48 6.15 -2.61 1.61
CA CYS A 48 4.84 -2.64 2.26
C CYS A 48 4.55 -4.02 2.88
N VAL A 49 4.74 -5.11 2.13
CA VAL A 49 4.49 -6.48 2.60
C VAL A 49 5.33 -6.82 3.83
N VAL A 50 6.62 -6.45 3.85
CA VAL A 50 7.49 -6.79 4.99
C VAL A 50 7.26 -5.90 6.22
N MET A 51 6.72 -4.70 6.06
CA MET A 51 6.44 -3.78 7.17
C MET A 51 5.09 -4.03 7.83
N VAL A 52 4.12 -4.58 7.11
CA VAL A 52 2.77 -4.79 7.64
C VAL A 52 2.66 -6.20 8.24
N PRO A 53 2.19 -6.34 9.49
CA PRO A 53 1.91 -7.64 10.07
C PRO A 53 0.98 -8.49 9.17
N PRO A 54 1.28 -9.79 8.92
CA PRO A 54 0.49 -10.62 8.02
C PRO A 54 -1.02 -10.67 8.30
N PRO A 55 -1.51 -10.70 9.56
CA PRO A 55 -2.94 -10.65 9.83
C PRO A 55 -3.62 -9.38 9.32
N LEU A 56 -2.93 -8.24 9.36
CA LEU A 56 -3.45 -6.97 8.86
C LEU A 56 -3.47 -6.95 7.32
N MET A 57 -2.43 -7.49 6.67
CA MET A 57 -2.42 -7.63 5.21
C MET A 57 -3.65 -8.40 4.69
N ALA A 58 -4.04 -9.48 5.38
CA ALA A 58 -5.22 -10.25 5.02
C ALA A 58 -6.53 -9.48 5.21
N GLN A 59 -6.63 -8.67 6.28
CA GLN A 59 -7.82 -7.86 6.55
C GLN A 59 -8.01 -6.71 5.55
N TRP A 60 -6.92 -6.19 5.00
CA TRP A 60 -6.93 -5.05 4.08
C TRP A 60 -7.31 -5.40 2.65
N HIS A 61 -7.46 -6.70 2.37
CA HIS A 61 -7.86 -7.22 1.07
C HIS A 61 -9.16 -6.57 0.57
N ARG A 62 -9.14 -6.05 -0.66
CA ARG A 62 -10.20 -5.29 -1.36
C ARG A 62 -10.72 -4.05 -0.64
N GLN A 63 -10.25 -3.77 0.57
CA GLN A 63 -10.72 -2.67 1.40
C GLN A 63 -9.76 -1.48 1.39
N VAL A 64 -8.48 -1.71 1.10
CA VAL A 64 -7.45 -0.67 1.22
C VAL A 64 -6.77 -0.41 -0.13
N SER A 65 -6.37 0.84 -0.35
CA SER A 65 -5.49 1.26 -1.45
C SER A 65 -4.52 2.33 -0.97
N LEU A 66 -3.48 2.64 -1.74
CA LEU A 66 -2.44 3.59 -1.32
C LEU A 66 -3.01 4.96 -0.93
N THR A 67 -3.97 5.48 -1.70
CA THR A 67 -4.55 6.81 -1.49
C THR A 67 -6.02 6.78 -1.09
N GLY A 68 -6.62 5.60 -1.02
CA GLY A 68 -8.06 5.48 -0.88
C GLY A 68 -8.80 5.78 -2.18
N SER A 69 -10.08 5.48 -2.19
CA SER A 69 -11.03 5.82 -3.25
C SER A 69 -12.44 5.88 -2.65
N TRP A 70 -13.46 6.08 -3.49
CA TRP A 70 -14.85 6.01 -3.05
C TRP A 70 -15.27 4.66 -2.46
N ILE A 71 -14.55 3.57 -2.77
CA ILE A 71 -14.84 2.20 -2.30
C ILE A 71 -13.73 1.60 -1.44
N THR A 72 -12.59 2.27 -1.30
CA THR A 72 -11.45 1.77 -0.53
C THR A 72 -10.92 2.82 0.44
N VAL A 73 -10.47 2.35 1.58
CA VAL A 73 -9.77 3.13 2.60
C VAL A 73 -8.33 3.38 2.17
N ALA A 74 -7.76 4.51 2.57
CA ALA A 74 -6.34 4.80 2.33
C ALA A 74 -5.45 4.03 3.31
N LEU A 75 -4.22 3.69 2.90
CA LEU A 75 -3.23 3.10 3.81
C LEU A 75 -2.95 4.04 5.01
N PRO A 76 -2.60 3.46 6.18
CA PRO A 76 -2.21 4.23 7.36
C PRO A 76 -1.14 5.25 7.02
N ARG A 77 -1.23 6.42 7.66
CA ARG A 77 -0.33 7.53 7.34
C ARG A 77 1.12 7.17 7.66
N ASN A 78 1.37 6.50 8.78
CA ASN A 78 2.71 6.06 9.14
C ASN A 78 3.33 5.08 8.14
N LEU A 79 2.54 4.15 7.60
CA LEU A 79 2.98 3.21 6.55
C LEU A 79 3.36 3.96 5.28
N ARG A 80 2.50 4.87 4.80
CA ARG A 80 2.79 5.68 3.59
C ARG A 80 4.06 6.49 3.73
N LYS A 81 4.26 7.12 4.90
CA LYS A 81 5.49 7.84 5.21
C LYS A 81 6.72 6.94 5.18
N ARG A 82 6.61 5.73 5.75
CA ARG A 82 7.76 4.81 5.81
C ARG A 82 8.11 4.26 4.43
N ILE A 83 7.12 4.02 3.57
CA ILE A 83 7.34 3.66 2.16
C ILE A 83 8.03 4.81 1.41
N ALA A 84 7.51 6.03 1.55
CA ALA A 84 8.12 7.22 0.91
C ALA A 84 9.58 7.41 1.36
N GLN A 85 9.86 7.32 2.66
CA GLN A 85 11.23 7.36 3.17
C GLN A 85 12.12 6.25 2.60
N GLY A 86 11.59 5.03 2.53
CA GLY A 86 12.34 3.90 1.96
C GLY A 86 12.68 4.12 0.48
N LEU A 87 11.81 4.78 -0.27
CA LEU A 87 12.03 5.17 -1.66
C LEU A 87 13.07 6.29 -1.76
N ASP A 88 12.91 7.38 -1.01
CA ASP A 88 13.83 8.53 -1.02
C ASP A 88 15.25 8.16 -0.58
N GLU A 89 15.39 7.20 0.35
CA GLU A 89 16.69 6.69 0.80
C GLU A 89 17.36 5.75 -0.21
N THR A 90 16.60 5.15 -1.13
CA THR A 90 17.10 4.11 -2.05
C THR A 90 17.29 4.61 -3.47
N PHE A 91 16.44 5.51 -3.95
CA PHE A 91 16.47 6.03 -5.30
C PHE A 91 16.79 7.52 -5.28
N GLU A 92 17.88 7.90 -5.94
CA GLU A 92 18.34 9.30 -6.01
C GLU A 92 17.35 10.19 -6.77
N GLU A 93 16.72 9.65 -7.82
CA GLU A 93 15.70 10.32 -8.61
C GLU A 93 14.47 9.41 -8.77
N ILE A 94 13.30 9.95 -8.46
CA ILE A 94 12.01 9.28 -8.69
C ILE A 94 11.16 10.19 -9.56
N THR A 95 10.77 9.69 -10.73
CA THR A 95 9.95 10.45 -11.68
C THR A 95 8.46 10.28 -11.38
N GLU A 96 7.62 11.12 -11.98
CA GLU A 96 6.17 10.96 -11.93
C GLU A 96 5.71 9.61 -12.52
N ALA A 97 6.45 9.05 -13.49
CA ALA A 97 6.15 7.73 -14.02
C ALA A 97 6.38 6.65 -12.95
N ASP A 98 7.48 6.75 -12.19
CA ASP A 98 7.79 5.84 -11.10
C ASP A 98 6.77 5.97 -9.96
N TYR A 99 6.32 7.17 -9.63
CA TYR A 99 5.24 7.36 -8.64
C TYR A 99 3.94 6.67 -9.06
N ARG A 100 3.58 6.73 -10.35
CA ARG A 100 2.40 6.01 -10.87
C ARG A 100 2.61 4.50 -10.79
N ASP A 101 3.80 4.02 -11.12
CA ASP A 101 4.17 2.61 -11.04
C ASP A 101 4.13 2.08 -9.60
N VAL A 102 4.68 2.83 -8.65
CA VAL A 102 4.62 2.58 -7.20
C VAL A 102 3.18 2.48 -6.72
N ARG A 103 2.35 3.43 -7.12
CA ARG A 103 0.92 3.43 -6.76
C ARG A 103 0.23 2.19 -7.28
N GLU A 104 0.49 1.80 -8.53
CA GLU A 104 -0.11 0.61 -9.14
C GLU A 104 0.30 -0.67 -8.41
N HIS A 105 1.60 -0.87 -8.21
CA HIS A 105 2.14 -2.05 -7.53
C HIS A 105 1.60 -2.21 -6.10
N ILE A 106 1.53 -1.12 -5.32
CA ILE A 106 0.96 -1.18 -3.95
C ILE A 106 -0.54 -1.50 -4.00
N ASN A 107 -1.29 -0.90 -4.92
CA ASN A 107 -2.73 -1.17 -5.02
C ASN A 107 -3.02 -2.62 -5.43
N ILE A 108 -2.17 -3.21 -6.28
CA ILE A 108 -2.29 -4.61 -6.69
C ILE A 108 -2.23 -5.56 -5.49
N LEU A 109 -1.41 -5.27 -4.48
CA LEU A 109 -1.29 -6.08 -3.25
C LEU A 109 -2.64 -6.33 -2.58
N PHE A 110 -3.52 -5.31 -2.59
CA PHE A 110 -4.82 -5.36 -1.94
C PHE A 110 -5.95 -5.72 -2.90
N ARG A 111 -5.68 -5.84 -4.20
CA ARG A 111 -6.69 -6.11 -5.23
C ARG A 111 -6.86 -7.61 -5.52
N ILE A 112 -5.77 -8.37 -5.47
CA ILE A 112 -5.72 -9.78 -5.89
C ILE A 112 -6.15 -10.70 -4.75
N GLU A 113 -7.13 -11.59 -4.95
CA GLU A 113 -7.30 -12.80 -4.11
C GLU A 113 -5.96 -13.50 -4.06
N ALA A 114 -5.33 -13.60 -2.90
CA ALA A 114 -4.26 -14.56 -2.74
C ALA A 114 -4.83 -15.88 -3.24
N CYS A 115 -4.32 -16.37 -4.39
CA CYS A 115 -4.40 -17.77 -4.70
C CYS A 115 -3.67 -18.45 -3.53
N ILE A 116 -4.44 -18.83 -2.51
CA ILE A 116 -4.05 -19.86 -1.58
C ILE A 116 -3.77 -21.05 -2.48
N GLN A 117 -2.50 -21.36 -2.71
CA GLN A 117 -2.13 -22.66 -3.23
C GLN A 117 -1.69 -23.53 -2.04
N PRO A 118 -2.21 -24.77 -1.96
CA PRO A 118 -2.09 -25.67 -0.81
C PRO A 118 -0.67 -26.19 -0.58
#